data_AF-A0AAV1A468-F1
#
_entry.id   AF-A0AAV1A468-F1
#
_cell.length_a   1.000
_cell.length_b   1.000
_cell.length_c   1.000
_cell.angle_alpha   90.00
_cell.angle_beta   90.00
_cell.angle_gamma   90.00
#
_symmetry.space_group_name_H-M   'P 1'
#
loop_
_entity.id
_entity.type
_entity.pdbx_description
1 polymer ?
#
loop_
_entity_poly.entity_id
_entity_poly.type
_entity_poly.pdbx_seq_one_letter_code
_entity_poly.pdbx_strand_id
1 'polypeptide(L)'
;MAIILAASSAVLALLLVTATMGFFIRKNVMRKRRERKQFGTLLDTVNKSKLNVPYEILEKATNYFNDDNKLGQGGSGSVYKGVMPDGNTVAVKRLSFNSTQWVDHFFNEVNLISGVHHKNDERRKNTYTSESLRQRFNRDSALRYHLKKIRDQKIIPRLRLSRAGHPPKLERFSHYVARQMGFKDRRIGPDICRLASEYISKYEGFEDDIYSYFENEPDADSLYVKLVEEFERCILSYFGFHWNHCDILISQVLSSDISEPKKKLKNIVMESYPIAGEIVGLKSIAAYYFGLDINTNVTKMEAEEALQQVLSVWKPVLVANKNLVDYIFLISLEFAQSHDLPMQIHTGFGDRGLNLRMSNPLYLHNILEDKRFAKCRIVLLHTSYPFSKEASYLASLYSQVYLDFGLAIPKLSVHGMVSAVKDLLEQAPLNKVMFSTDAYAFPKLFYLGAKNARKVVFTVLRDSCIDGDLTVSEAVEAAKDLFARNSINFYKIIS
;
A
#
# COMPACT_ATOMS: atom_id res chain seq x y z
N MET A 1 -67.14 3.68 37.82
CA MET A 1 -66.12 2.60 37.76
C MET A 1 -65.24 2.66 36.52
N ALA A 2 -65.79 2.66 35.29
CA ALA A 2 -64.99 2.67 34.05
C ALA A 2 -64.04 3.89 33.92
N ILE A 3 -64.48 5.09 34.30
CA ILE A 3 -63.66 6.32 34.22
C ILE A 3 -62.46 6.25 35.18
N ILE A 4 -62.65 5.68 36.38
CA ILE A 4 -61.58 5.55 37.39
C ILE A 4 -60.54 4.51 36.93
N LEU A 5 -60.98 3.43 36.30
CA LEU A 5 -60.11 2.39 35.73
C LEU A 5 -59.31 2.88 34.50
N ALA A 6 -59.92 3.73 33.67
CA ALA A 6 -59.23 4.32 32.52
C ALA A 6 -58.20 5.39 32.94
N ALA A 7 -58.52 6.18 33.97
CA ALA A 7 -57.59 7.17 34.51
C ALA A 7 -56.37 6.51 35.19
N SER A 8 -56.57 5.42 35.92
CA SER A 8 -55.47 4.71 36.59
C SER A 8 -54.52 4.00 35.60
N SER A 9 -55.04 3.46 34.49
CA SER A 9 -54.20 2.80 33.47
C SER A 9 -53.34 3.82 32.69
N ALA A 10 -53.88 5.01 32.40
CA ALA A 10 -53.14 6.07 31.73
C ALA A 10 -51.96 6.59 32.57
N VAL A 11 -52.17 6.72 33.89
CA VAL A 11 -51.11 7.12 34.83
C VAL A 11 -50.00 6.07 34.88
N LEU A 12 -50.35 4.78 34.92
CA LEU A 12 -49.37 3.69 34.95
C LEU A 12 -48.53 3.62 33.66
N ALA A 13 -49.17 3.79 32.49
CA ALA A 13 -48.48 3.82 31.21
C ALA A 13 -47.47 4.98 31.12
N LEU A 14 -47.85 6.17 31.59
CA LEU A 14 -46.96 7.34 31.59
C LEU A 14 -45.74 7.14 32.53
N LEU A 15 -45.94 6.49 33.67
CA LEU A 15 -44.86 6.14 34.60
C LEU A 15 -43.87 5.14 33.99
N LEU A 16 -44.35 4.15 33.22
CA LEU A 16 -43.48 3.18 32.54
C LEU A 16 -42.67 3.83 31.40
N VAL A 17 -43.28 4.72 30.62
CA VAL A 17 -42.58 5.45 29.54
C VAL A 17 -41.52 6.39 30.10
N THR A 18 -41.83 7.11 31.18
CA THR A 18 -40.84 8.00 31.84
C THR A 18 -39.70 7.22 32.49
N ALA A 19 -39.98 6.06 33.10
CA ALA A 19 -38.95 5.19 33.68
C ALA A 19 -38.00 4.60 32.63
N THR A 20 -38.56 4.13 31.49
CA THR A 20 -37.76 3.58 30.39
C THR A 20 -36.91 4.66 29.73
N MET A 21 -37.47 5.84 29.45
CA MET A 21 -36.71 6.98 28.93
C MET A 21 -35.58 7.39 29.88
N GLY A 22 -35.86 7.46 31.18
CA GLY A 22 -34.86 7.73 32.22
C GLY A 22 -33.74 6.69 32.26
N PHE A 23 -34.07 5.40 32.09
CA PHE A 23 -33.09 4.31 32.01
C PHE A 23 -32.18 4.45 30.78
N PHE A 24 -32.72 4.75 29.60
CA PHE A 24 -31.93 4.95 28.38
C PHE A 24 -31.04 6.20 28.44
N ILE A 25 -31.54 7.30 28.99
CA ILE A 25 -30.75 8.52 29.22
C ILE A 25 -29.60 8.22 30.18
N ARG A 26 -29.88 7.55 31.32
CA ARG A 26 -28.86 7.15 32.29
C ARG A 26 -27.81 6.22 31.67
N LYS A 27 -28.22 5.23 30.88
CA LYS A 27 -27.31 4.32 30.15
C LYS A 27 -26.41 5.10 29.18
N ASN A 28 -26.96 6.06 28.44
CA ASN A 28 -26.19 6.91 27.50
C ASN A 28 -25.23 7.88 28.21
N VAL A 29 -25.63 8.48 29.32
CA VAL A 29 -24.78 9.36 30.14
C VAL A 29 -23.65 8.55 30.78
N MET A 30 -23.93 7.36 31.31
CA MET A 30 -22.92 6.47 31.88
C MET A 30 -21.93 5.95 30.84
N ARG A 31 -22.39 5.67 29.61
CA ARG A 31 -21.53 5.35 28.46
C ARG A 31 -20.59 6.52 28.12
N LYS A 32 -21.12 7.74 27.92
CA LYS A 32 -20.32 8.94 27.65
C LYS A 32 -19.34 9.27 28.80
N ARG A 33 -19.72 9.02 30.05
CA ARG A 33 -18.84 9.19 31.22
C ARG A 33 -17.71 8.16 31.24
N ARG A 34 -17.98 6.88 30.92
CA ARG A 34 -16.93 5.84 30.78
C ARG A 34 -15.97 6.17 29.65
N GLU A 35 -16.47 6.61 28.50
CA GLU A 35 -15.66 7.06 27.36
C GLU A 35 -14.75 8.22 27.76
N ARG A 36 -15.26 9.28 28.39
CA ARG A 36 -14.41 10.39 28.88
C ARG A 36 -13.37 9.95 29.91
N LYS A 37 -13.72 9.02 30.80
CA LYS A 37 -12.80 8.48 31.83
C LYS A 37 -11.70 7.60 31.22
N GLN A 38 -12.00 6.90 30.13
CA GLN A 38 -11.09 6.01 29.41
C GLN A 38 -10.21 6.75 28.38
N PHE A 39 -10.72 7.82 27.76
CA PHE A 39 -9.97 8.65 26.81
C PHE A 39 -9.20 9.79 27.47
N GLY A 40 -9.61 10.27 28.65
CA GLY A 40 -8.84 11.27 29.41
C GLY A 40 -7.46 10.74 29.82
N THR A 41 -7.39 9.48 30.25
CA THR A 41 -6.13 8.79 30.57
C THR A 41 -5.29 8.48 29.33
N LEU A 42 -5.92 8.14 28.19
CA LEU A 42 -5.22 7.93 26.92
C LEU A 42 -4.62 9.23 26.36
N LEU A 43 -5.37 10.33 26.39
CA LEU A 43 -4.93 11.65 25.91
C LEU A 43 -3.79 12.19 26.79
N ASP A 44 -3.88 12.00 28.12
CA ASP A 44 -2.79 12.32 29.05
C ASP A 44 -1.56 11.43 28.84
N THR A 45 -1.73 10.14 28.54
CA THR A 45 -0.61 9.21 28.28
C THR A 45 0.09 9.51 26.97
N VAL A 46 -0.65 9.85 25.91
CA VAL A 46 -0.10 10.24 24.61
C VAL A 46 0.62 11.59 24.70
N ASN A 47 0.07 12.56 25.44
CA ASN A 47 0.70 13.86 25.67
C ASN A 47 1.89 13.77 26.66
N LYS A 48 1.92 12.81 27.59
CA LYS A 48 3.04 12.56 28.50
C LYS A 48 4.14 11.67 27.91
N SER A 49 3.85 10.88 26.87
CA SER A 49 4.87 10.06 26.21
C SER A 49 5.83 10.93 25.41
N LYS A 50 6.97 11.28 26.03
CA LYS A 50 8.14 11.90 25.39
C LYS A 50 8.80 10.94 24.38
N LEU A 51 8.11 10.58 23.29
CA LEU A 51 8.60 9.62 22.29
C LEU A 51 9.40 10.25 21.14
N ASN A 52 9.74 11.54 21.22
CA ASN A 52 10.63 12.18 20.25
C ASN A 52 12.05 12.24 20.84
N VAL A 53 12.82 11.17 20.69
CA VAL A 53 14.27 11.17 20.95
C VAL A 53 14.96 11.65 19.68
N PRO A 54 15.71 12.77 19.70
CA PRO A 54 16.49 13.23 18.55
C PRO A 54 17.47 12.16 18.06
N TYR A 55 17.63 12.05 16.73
CA TYR A 55 18.48 11.04 16.11
C TYR A 55 19.93 11.12 16.61
N GLU A 56 20.44 12.33 16.83
CA GLU A 56 21.80 12.58 17.31
C GLU A 56 22.05 11.95 18.69
N ILE A 57 21.00 11.80 19.51
CA ILE A 57 21.10 11.11 20.81
C ILE A 57 21.23 9.60 20.59
N LEU A 58 20.47 9.02 19.65
CA LEU A 58 20.53 7.60 19.32
C LEU A 58 21.84 7.21 18.62
N GLU A 59 22.34 8.09 17.75
CA GLU A 59 23.62 7.94 17.06
C GLU A 59 24.77 7.93 18.07
N LYS A 60 24.84 8.93 18.97
CA LYS A 60 25.86 8.95 20.04
C LYS A 60 25.71 7.77 21.00
N ALA A 61 24.47 7.42 21.37
CA ALA A 61 24.21 6.31 22.27
C ALA A 61 24.74 4.98 21.72
N THR A 62 24.67 4.77 20.40
CA THR A 62 25.14 3.55 19.73
C THR A 62 26.60 3.60 19.29
N ASN A 63 27.34 4.64 19.68
CA ASN A 63 28.67 4.95 19.16
C ASN A 63 28.68 5.01 17.62
N TYR A 64 27.81 5.85 17.05
CA TYR A 64 27.65 6.05 15.60
C TYR A 64 27.26 4.77 14.84
N PHE A 65 26.45 3.90 15.47
CA PHE A 65 26.08 2.59 14.93
C PHE A 65 27.30 1.73 14.55
N ASN A 66 28.33 1.76 15.39
CA ASN A 66 29.51 0.90 15.25
C ASN A 66 29.09 -0.59 15.29
N ASP A 67 29.66 -1.41 14.40
CA ASP A 67 29.36 -2.84 14.30
C ASP A 67 29.73 -3.62 15.57
N ASP A 68 30.67 -3.14 16.39
CA ASP A 68 30.98 -3.72 17.71
C ASP A 68 29.76 -3.69 18.66
N ASN A 69 28.84 -2.76 18.44
CA ASN A 69 27.58 -2.65 19.19
C ASN A 69 26.41 -3.35 18.50
N LYS A 70 26.61 -4.03 17.36
CA LYS A 70 25.53 -4.66 16.60
C LYS A 70 25.04 -5.92 17.30
N LEU A 71 23.76 -5.92 17.63
CA LEU A 71 23.07 -7.03 18.27
C LEU A 71 22.51 -8.04 17.26
N GLY A 72 22.29 -7.63 16.01
CA GLY A 72 21.82 -8.50 14.93
C GLY A 72 21.29 -7.73 13.72
N GLN A 73 21.10 -8.43 12.59
CA GLN A 73 20.59 -7.86 11.34
C GLN A 73 19.55 -8.77 10.70
N GLY A 74 18.52 -8.20 10.09
CA GLY A 74 17.55 -8.91 9.26
C GLY A 74 17.04 -8.03 8.11
N GLY A 75 16.09 -8.50 7.31
CA GLY A 75 15.59 -7.82 6.10
C GLY A 75 14.91 -6.45 6.29
N SER A 76 14.94 -5.87 7.48
CA SER A 76 14.41 -4.52 7.76
C SER A 76 15.39 -3.66 8.56
N GLY A 77 16.68 -4.00 8.57
CA GLY A 77 17.71 -3.23 9.28
C GLY A 77 18.56 -3.99 10.29
N SER A 78 19.53 -3.25 10.81
CA SER A 78 20.47 -3.66 11.85
C SER A 78 20.03 -3.13 13.20
N VAL A 79 20.18 -3.93 14.26
CA VAL A 79 19.89 -3.54 15.64
C VAL A 79 21.22 -3.34 16.36
N TYR A 80 21.37 -2.23 17.06
CA TYR A 80 22.57 -1.87 17.82
C TYR A 80 22.23 -1.70 19.30
N LYS A 81 23.17 -2.05 20.17
CA LYS A 81 23.15 -1.69 21.58
C LYS A 81 23.54 -0.21 21.69
N GLY A 82 22.75 0.56 22.42
CA GLY A 82 23.07 1.95 22.74
C GLY A 82 22.97 2.24 24.23
N VAL A 83 23.77 3.19 24.72
CA VAL A 83 23.69 3.71 26.09
C VAL A 83 23.24 5.16 26.02
N MET A 84 22.03 5.42 26.54
CA MET A 84 21.42 6.74 26.53
C MET A 84 22.13 7.71 27.50
N PRO A 85 21.95 9.04 27.35
CA PRO A 85 22.58 10.03 28.25
C PRO A 85 22.20 9.87 29.74
N ASP A 86 21.08 9.22 30.02
CA ASP A 86 20.61 8.89 31.38
C ASP A 86 21.19 7.57 31.92
N GLY A 87 22.11 6.93 31.18
CA GLY A 87 22.76 5.67 31.53
C GLY A 87 21.95 4.42 31.15
N ASN A 88 20.73 4.56 30.62
CA ASN A 88 19.91 3.42 30.26
C ASN A 88 20.43 2.73 29.01
N THR A 89 20.57 1.40 29.08
CA THR A 89 20.89 0.59 27.89
C THR A 89 19.62 0.35 27.08
N VAL A 90 19.70 0.62 25.78
CA VAL A 90 18.60 0.48 24.82
C VAL A 90 19.05 -0.33 23.60
N ALA A 91 18.10 -0.96 22.92
CA ALA A 91 18.32 -1.51 21.59
C ALA A 91 17.79 -0.51 20.54
N VAL A 92 18.67 -0.02 19.68
CA VAL A 92 18.34 0.95 18.63
C VAL A 92 18.34 0.22 17.30
N LYS A 93 17.16 0.07 16.69
CA LYS A 93 17.04 -0.51 15.35
C LYS A 93 17.24 0.57 14.28
N ARG A 94 18.34 0.48 13.53
CA ARG A 94 18.59 1.27 12.33
C ARG A 94 18.01 0.52 11.14
N LEU A 95 16.98 1.09 10.52
CA LEU A 95 16.41 0.53 9.29
C LEU A 95 17.46 0.61 8.18
N SER A 96 17.76 -0.52 7.53
CA SER A 96 18.45 -0.55 6.25
C SER A 96 17.39 -0.64 5.17
N PHE A 97 17.43 0.29 4.23
CA PHE A 97 16.59 0.25 3.05
C PHE A 97 17.40 -0.50 1.98
N ASN A 98 17.13 -1.79 1.77
CA ASN A 98 17.46 -2.43 0.50
C ASN A 98 16.29 -2.11 -0.45
N SER A 99 16.60 -1.49 -1.59
CA SER A 99 15.78 -0.40 -2.13
C SER A 99 15.50 -0.52 -3.63
N THR A 100 15.56 -1.72 -4.20
CA THR A 100 15.03 -1.92 -5.56
C THR A 100 13.49 -1.79 -5.59
N GLN A 101 12.77 -2.33 -4.60
CA GLN A 101 11.29 -2.23 -4.56
C GLN A 101 10.74 -0.83 -4.22
N TRP A 102 11.41 -0.06 -3.35
CA TRP A 102 10.87 1.23 -2.90
C TRP A 102 10.84 2.28 -4.01
N VAL A 103 11.84 2.26 -4.90
CA VAL A 103 11.95 3.19 -6.03
C VAL A 103 10.78 2.98 -7.01
N ASP A 104 10.44 1.73 -7.33
CA ASP A 104 9.33 1.41 -8.24
C ASP A 104 7.97 1.86 -7.65
N HIS A 105 7.80 1.69 -6.34
CA HIS A 105 6.59 2.14 -5.63
C HIS A 105 6.51 3.67 -5.49
N PHE A 106 7.64 4.35 -5.30
CA PHE A 106 7.71 5.82 -5.26
C PHE A 106 7.32 6.43 -6.61
N PHE A 107 7.79 5.89 -7.73
CA PHE A 107 7.41 6.37 -9.06
C PHE A 107 5.93 6.16 -9.38
N ASN A 108 5.34 5.05 -8.95
CA ASN A 108 3.89 4.85 -9.02
C ASN A 108 3.12 5.94 -8.24
N GLU A 109 3.56 6.28 -7.03
CA GLU A 109 2.92 7.26 -6.17
C GLU A 109 3.09 8.71 -6.67
N VAL A 110 4.22 9.02 -7.31
CA VAL A 110 4.46 10.31 -7.97
C VAL A 110 3.59 10.50 -9.22
N ASN A 111 3.40 9.45 -10.04
CA ASN A 111 2.45 9.45 -11.16
C ASN A 111 0.99 9.60 -10.69
N LEU A 112 0.66 9.13 -9.49
CA LEU A 112 -0.66 9.28 -8.88
C LEU A 112 -0.97 10.73 -8.46
N ILE A 113 0.03 11.49 -8.01
CA ILE A 113 -0.13 12.87 -7.51
C ILE A 113 -0.13 13.89 -8.66
N SER A 114 0.67 13.69 -9.72
CA SER A 114 0.74 14.62 -10.85
C SER A 114 -0.58 14.75 -11.64
N GLY A 115 -1.51 13.78 -11.51
CA GLY A 115 -2.82 13.81 -12.16
C GLY A 115 -3.93 14.52 -11.39
N VAL A 116 -3.69 15.09 -10.19
CA VAL A 116 -4.73 15.73 -9.35
C VAL A 116 -5.01 17.17 -9.83
N HIS A 117 -5.99 17.33 -10.73
CA HIS A 117 -6.64 18.61 -10.96
C HIS A 117 -8.12 18.51 -10.55
N HIS A 118 -8.52 19.23 -9.49
CA HIS A 118 -9.91 19.33 -9.07
C HIS A 118 -10.55 20.63 -9.58
N LYS A 119 -11.74 20.52 -10.17
CA LYS A 119 -12.54 21.59 -10.79
C LYS A 119 -13.16 22.62 -9.80
N ASN A 120 -12.70 22.68 -8.55
CA ASN A 120 -13.27 23.53 -7.49
C ASN A 120 -12.27 24.57 -6.89
N ASP A 121 -11.14 24.80 -7.55
CA ASP A 121 -10.10 25.74 -7.08
C ASP A 121 -10.45 27.24 -7.18
N GLU A 122 -11.63 27.60 -7.70
CA GLU A 122 -12.06 29.01 -7.79
C GLU A 122 -12.96 29.47 -6.64
N ARG A 123 -13.66 28.58 -5.93
CA ARG A 123 -14.58 28.97 -4.83
C ARG A 123 -14.01 28.87 -3.42
N ARG A 124 -12.79 28.35 -3.25
CA ARG A 124 -12.06 28.35 -1.96
C ARG A 124 -10.98 29.44 -1.84
N LYS A 125 -11.03 30.46 -2.70
CA LYS A 125 -10.06 31.56 -2.69
C LYS A 125 -10.34 32.70 -1.70
N ASN A 126 -11.47 32.74 -1.01
CA ASN A 126 -11.71 33.75 0.03
C ASN A 126 -12.35 33.11 1.27
N THR A 127 -11.89 33.52 2.44
CA THR A 127 -12.27 33.04 3.78
C THR A 127 -11.49 31.80 4.27
N TYR A 128 -10.18 31.95 4.44
CA TYR A 128 -9.45 31.80 5.71
C TYR A 128 -8.09 32.47 5.53
N THR A 129 -8.15 33.79 5.36
CA THR A 129 -7.00 34.68 5.26
C THR A 129 -6.27 34.70 6.60
N SER A 130 -5.04 34.17 6.59
CA SER A 130 -3.84 34.91 6.97
C SER A 130 -3.89 35.77 8.25
N GLU A 131 -3.85 35.16 9.44
CA GLU A 131 -3.19 35.84 10.58
C GLU A 131 -2.80 34.92 11.75
N SER A 132 -3.54 33.84 12.01
CA SER A 132 -3.28 32.97 13.18
C SER A 132 -2.17 31.92 12.99
N LEU A 133 -1.69 31.67 11.77
CA LEU A 133 -0.53 30.81 11.50
C LEU A 133 0.80 31.59 11.38
N ARG A 134 0.78 32.93 11.35
CA ARG A 134 1.99 33.77 11.30
C ARG A 134 2.65 33.99 12.67
N GLN A 135 1.95 33.79 13.79
CA GLN A 135 2.48 34.14 15.12
C GLN A 135 3.02 32.96 15.95
N ARG A 136 2.95 31.71 15.47
CA ARG A 136 3.46 30.55 16.25
C ARG A 136 4.79 29.96 15.78
N PHE A 137 5.42 30.56 14.76
CA PHE A 137 6.76 30.19 14.29
C PHE A 137 7.56 31.43 13.87
N ASN A 138 8.05 32.21 14.84
CA ASN A 138 9.23 33.07 14.70
C ASN A 138 9.63 33.53 16.11
N ARG A 139 10.88 33.33 16.56
CA ARG A 139 12.03 34.13 16.08
C ARG A 139 13.37 33.38 15.99
N ASP A 140 13.43 32.10 16.33
CA ASP A 140 14.73 31.43 16.53
C ASP A 140 15.14 30.47 15.41
N SER A 141 14.20 30.08 14.55
CA SER A 141 14.40 29.14 13.44
C SER A 141 14.59 29.84 12.09
N ALA A 142 14.02 31.02 11.87
CA ALA A 142 14.23 31.79 10.65
C ALA A 142 15.65 32.38 10.56
N LEU A 143 16.24 32.80 11.69
CA LEU A 143 17.62 33.31 11.71
C LEU A 143 18.64 32.17 11.45
N ARG A 144 18.38 30.97 12.00
CA ARG A 144 19.16 29.75 11.71
C ARG A 144 19.00 29.28 10.26
N TYR A 145 17.81 29.42 9.68
CA TYR A 145 17.55 29.09 8.28
C TYR A 145 18.25 30.09 7.32
N HIS A 146 18.31 31.37 7.67
CA HIS A 146 19.01 32.38 6.85
C HIS A 146 20.54 32.26 6.94
N LEU A 147 21.10 31.92 8.10
CA LEU A 147 22.55 31.73 8.27
C LEU A 147 23.06 30.41 7.65
N LYS A 148 22.22 29.38 7.55
CA LYS A 148 22.56 28.12 6.87
C LYS A 148 22.47 28.23 5.34
N LYS A 149 21.85 29.30 4.81
CA LYS A 149 21.65 29.55 3.37
C LYS A 149 22.94 29.91 2.61
N ILE A 150 24.05 30.17 3.31
CA ILE A 150 25.32 30.59 2.70
C ILE A 150 26.31 29.43 2.50
N ARG A 151 26.12 28.25 3.14
CA ARG A 151 27.19 27.24 3.20
C ARG A 151 27.08 26.01 2.28
N ASP A 152 25.95 25.65 1.68
CA ASP A 152 25.93 24.51 0.74
C ASP A 152 24.98 24.68 -0.46
N GLN A 153 25.40 25.50 -1.43
CA GLN A 153 24.81 25.51 -2.79
C GLN A 153 25.09 24.21 -3.59
N LYS A 154 25.83 23.25 -3.02
CA LYS A 154 26.17 21.97 -3.66
C LYS A 154 25.02 20.96 -3.64
N ILE A 155 24.19 20.93 -2.60
CA ILE A 155 23.19 19.86 -2.42
C ILE A 155 21.94 20.09 -3.28
N ILE A 156 21.66 21.35 -3.62
CA ILE A 156 20.41 21.76 -4.26
C ILE A 156 20.47 21.50 -5.78
N PRO A 157 19.52 20.73 -6.36
CA PRO A 157 19.34 20.63 -7.82
C PRO A 157 19.10 22.01 -8.48
N ARG A 158 19.75 22.27 -9.62
CA ARG A 158 19.71 23.60 -10.24
C ARG A 158 18.45 23.79 -11.09
N LEU A 159 17.78 24.92 -10.88
CA LEU A 159 16.66 25.40 -11.70
C LEU A 159 17.05 26.70 -12.39
N ARG A 160 17.07 26.74 -13.73
CA ARG A 160 17.22 27.99 -14.49
C ARG A 160 15.84 28.48 -14.94
N LEU A 161 15.40 29.59 -14.35
CA LEU A 161 14.24 30.33 -14.83
C LEU A 161 14.55 30.87 -16.24
N SER A 162 13.74 30.51 -17.22
CA SER A 162 13.87 31.05 -18.57
C SER A 162 13.27 32.45 -18.64
N ARG A 163 13.71 33.28 -19.59
CA ARG A 163 13.06 34.57 -19.87
C ARG A 163 11.65 34.34 -20.42
N ALA A 164 10.78 35.33 -20.21
CA ALA A 164 9.33 35.28 -20.39
C ALA A 164 8.87 34.39 -21.57
N GLY A 165 8.03 33.40 -21.26
CA GLY A 165 7.35 32.54 -22.24
C GLY A 165 7.92 31.12 -22.44
N HIS A 166 9.03 30.76 -21.81
CA HIS A 166 9.60 29.40 -21.91
C HIS A 166 9.55 28.65 -20.57
N PRO A 167 9.28 27.33 -20.58
CA PRO A 167 9.27 26.52 -19.37
C PRO A 167 10.65 26.53 -18.68
N PRO A 168 10.69 26.43 -17.34
CA PRO A 168 11.95 26.46 -16.60
C PRO A 168 12.84 25.27 -16.97
N LYS A 169 14.15 25.52 -17.13
CA LYS A 169 15.10 24.48 -17.52
C LYS A 169 15.71 23.84 -16.27
N LEU A 170 15.28 22.63 -15.97
CA LEU A 170 15.82 21.77 -14.92
C LEU A 170 17.22 21.25 -15.30
N GLU A 171 18.12 21.17 -14.33
CA GLU A 171 19.34 20.37 -14.43
C GLU A 171 18.95 18.90 -14.58
N ARG A 172 19.47 18.16 -15.57
CA ARG A 172 19.10 16.74 -15.73
C ARG A 172 19.58 15.90 -14.53
N PHE A 173 18.86 14.83 -14.21
CA PHE A 173 19.18 13.93 -13.09
C PHE A 173 20.63 13.43 -13.11
N SER A 174 21.09 12.85 -14.22
CA SER A 174 22.46 12.34 -14.34
C SER A 174 23.53 13.42 -14.11
N HIS A 175 23.27 14.66 -14.53
CA HIS A 175 24.17 15.79 -14.27
C HIS A 175 24.13 16.24 -12.81
N TYR A 176 22.98 16.17 -12.15
CA TYR A 176 22.85 16.41 -10.73
C TYR A 176 23.66 15.39 -9.92
N VAL A 177 23.56 14.10 -10.27
CA VAL A 177 24.33 12.99 -9.67
C VAL A 177 25.83 13.21 -9.81
N ALA A 178 26.31 13.45 -11.04
CA ALA A 178 27.73 13.72 -11.28
C ALA A 178 28.23 14.92 -10.44
N ARG A 179 27.40 15.95 -10.28
CA ARG A 179 27.75 17.11 -9.44
C ARG A 179 27.76 16.78 -7.94
N GLN A 180 26.88 15.91 -7.45
CA GLN A 180 26.90 15.43 -6.06
C GLN A 180 28.15 14.60 -5.79
N MET A 181 28.59 13.82 -6.79
CA MET A 181 29.80 13.00 -6.74
C MET A 181 31.10 13.79 -6.94
N GLY A 182 31.02 15.12 -7.01
CA GLY A 182 32.20 16.00 -7.04
C GLY A 182 32.77 16.29 -8.43
N PHE A 183 32.17 15.77 -9.51
CA PHE A 183 32.59 16.06 -10.87
C PHE A 183 32.22 17.52 -11.25
N LYS A 184 33.23 18.35 -11.54
CA LYS A 184 33.05 19.79 -11.85
C LYS A 184 32.71 20.08 -13.32
N ASP A 185 33.12 19.23 -14.26
CA ASP A 185 32.88 19.37 -15.71
C ASP A 185 32.00 18.22 -16.24
N ARG A 186 31.10 18.58 -17.15
CA ARG A 186 30.00 17.77 -17.72
C ARG A 186 30.48 16.63 -18.63
N ARG A 187 31.77 16.60 -18.93
CA ARG A 187 32.44 15.66 -19.86
C ARG A 187 33.40 14.69 -19.15
N ILE A 188 33.58 14.83 -17.84
CA ILE A 188 34.59 14.08 -17.07
C ILE A 188 34.01 12.81 -16.41
N GLY A 189 32.69 12.74 -16.20
CA GLY A 189 32.01 11.54 -15.70
C GLY A 189 30.94 11.00 -16.65
N PRO A 190 31.26 10.70 -17.93
CA PRO A 190 30.28 10.14 -18.87
C PRO A 190 29.75 8.79 -18.39
N ASP A 191 30.60 7.95 -17.78
CA ASP A 191 30.21 6.64 -17.27
C ASP A 191 29.29 6.75 -16.07
N ILE A 192 29.61 7.60 -15.08
CA ILE A 192 28.72 7.84 -13.93
C ILE A 192 27.36 8.43 -14.36
N CYS A 193 27.36 9.32 -15.37
CA CYS A 193 26.13 9.90 -15.91
C CYS A 193 25.29 8.83 -16.62
N ARG A 194 25.94 7.92 -17.35
CA ARG A 194 25.32 6.79 -18.05
C ARG A 194 24.71 5.82 -17.03
N LEU A 195 25.51 5.34 -16.08
CA LEU A 195 25.08 4.45 -15.01
C LEU A 195 23.93 5.05 -14.19
N ALA A 196 24.00 6.34 -13.85
CA ALA A 196 22.91 7.02 -13.15
C ALA A 196 21.62 7.10 -14.00
N SER A 197 21.76 7.23 -15.33
CA SER A 197 20.61 7.25 -16.25
C SER A 197 20.00 5.86 -16.43
N GLU A 198 20.83 4.81 -16.55
CA GLU A 198 20.40 3.40 -16.64
C GLU A 198 19.78 2.92 -15.32
N TYR A 199 20.36 3.32 -14.19
CA TYR A 199 19.84 3.01 -12.86
C TYR A 199 18.45 3.60 -12.63
N ILE A 200 18.24 4.87 -13.00
CA ILE A 200 16.94 5.54 -12.81
C ILE A 200 15.90 5.09 -13.86
N SER A 201 16.33 4.71 -15.06
CA SER A 201 15.44 4.19 -16.11
C SER A 201 15.14 2.69 -15.98
N LYS A 202 15.85 1.99 -15.06
CA LYS A 202 15.76 0.54 -14.85
C LYS A 202 16.06 -0.24 -16.14
N TYR A 203 17.11 0.15 -16.85
CA TYR A 203 17.54 -0.51 -18.09
C TYR A 203 18.00 -1.95 -17.83
N GLU A 204 17.61 -2.92 -18.66
CA GLU A 204 18.00 -4.34 -18.49
C GLU A 204 19.53 -4.50 -18.53
N GLY A 205 20.12 -5.13 -17.51
CA GLY A 205 21.58 -5.28 -17.37
C GLY A 205 22.29 -4.15 -16.62
N PHE A 206 21.57 -3.15 -16.09
CA PHE A 206 22.19 -2.04 -15.35
C PHE A 206 23.00 -2.47 -14.12
N GLU A 207 22.59 -3.56 -13.43
CA GLU A 207 23.29 -4.07 -12.25
C GLU A 207 24.67 -4.61 -12.63
N ASP A 208 24.75 -5.36 -13.73
CA ASP A 208 26.01 -5.89 -14.28
C ASP A 208 26.92 -4.77 -14.78
N ASP A 209 26.35 -3.71 -15.37
CA ASP A 209 27.11 -2.54 -15.83
C ASP A 209 27.70 -1.72 -14.68
N ILE A 210 26.95 -1.55 -13.58
CA ILE A 210 27.43 -0.89 -12.36
C ILE A 210 28.50 -1.75 -11.67
N TYR A 211 28.32 -3.08 -11.68
CA TYR A 211 29.29 -4.01 -11.10
C TYR A 211 30.59 -4.03 -11.91
N SER A 212 30.49 -4.14 -13.23
CA SER A 212 31.63 -4.12 -14.18
C SER A 212 32.42 -2.81 -14.10
N TYR A 213 31.77 -1.70 -13.74
CA TYR A 213 32.44 -0.42 -13.52
C TYR A 213 33.51 -0.47 -12.41
N PHE A 214 33.36 -1.37 -11.42
CA PHE A 214 34.29 -1.53 -10.31
C PHE A 214 35.10 -2.83 -10.36
N GLU A 215 35.03 -3.61 -11.45
CA GLU A 215 35.63 -4.96 -11.54
C GLU A 215 37.14 -5.01 -11.25
N ASN A 216 37.86 -3.91 -11.52
CA ASN A 216 39.31 -3.81 -11.30
C ASN A 216 39.68 -3.22 -9.92
N GLU A 217 38.71 -2.90 -9.07
CA GLU A 217 38.94 -2.32 -7.75
C GLU A 217 38.88 -3.40 -6.65
N PRO A 218 39.79 -3.37 -5.66
CA PRO A 218 39.89 -4.40 -4.62
C PRO A 218 38.66 -4.49 -3.69
N ASP A 219 37.79 -3.46 -3.68
CA ASP A 219 36.57 -3.37 -2.88
C ASP A 219 35.29 -3.23 -3.74
N ALA A 220 35.26 -3.87 -4.91
CA ALA A 220 34.19 -3.74 -5.91
C ALA A 220 32.77 -3.88 -5.31
N ASP A 221 32.52 -4.89 -4.48
CA ASP A 221 31.22 -5.11 -3.83
C ASP A 221 30.82 -3.95 -2.90
N SER A 222 31.77 -3.39 -2.15
CA SER A 222 31.53 -2.25 -1.26
C SER A 222 31.27 -0.97 -2.04
N LEU A 223 32.00 -0.77 -3.14
CA LEU A 223 31.86 0.37 -4.03
C LEU A 223 30.55 0.34 -4.81
N TYR A 224 30.12 -0.83 -5.27
CA TYR A 224 28.80 -1.06 -5.86
C TYR A 224 27.69 -0.61 -4.91
N VAL A 225 27.68 -1.11 -3.68
CA VAL A 225 26.65 -0.77 -2.67
C VAL A 225 26.65 0.74 -2.39
N LYS A 226 27.83 1.35 -2.19
CA LYS A 226 27.93 2.80 -1.95
C LYS A 226 27.45 3.63 -3.13
N LEU A 227 27.72 3.20 -4.36
CA LEU A 227 27.30 3.92 -5.56
C LEU A 227 25.77 3.86 -5.73
N VAL A 228 25.17 2.70 -5.49
CA VAL A 228 23.72 2.51 -5.48
C VAL A 228 23.05 3.36 -4.40
N GLU A 229 23.58 3.36 -3.16
CA GLU A 229 23.09 4.21 -2.07
C GLU A 229 23.14 5.71 -2.43
N GLU A 230 24.21 6.16 -3.07
CA GLU A 230 24.34 7.55 -3.51
C GLU A 230 23.41 7.89 -4.68
N PHE A 231 23.17 6.97 -5.62
CA PHE A 231 22.14 7.15 -6.65
C PHE A 231 20.76 7.35 -6.02
N GLU A 232 20.39 6.56 -5.03
CA GLU A 232 19.10 6.69 -4.35
C GLU A 232 18.97 7.97 -3.53
N ARG A 233 20.04 8.35 -2.83
CA ARG A 233 20.11 9.64 -2.15
C ARG A 233 19.94 10.80 -3.13
N CYS A 234 20.53 10.68 -4.31
CA CYS A 234 20.37 11.65 -5.38
C CYS A 234 18.95 11.65 -5.94
N ILE A 235 18.29 10.50 -6.12
CA ILE A 235 16.88 10.41 -6.54
C ILE A 235 16.02 11.16 -5.53
N LEU A 236 16.10 10.80 -4.24
CA LEU A 236 15.32 11.43 -3.18
C LEU A 236 15.48 12.95 -3.14
N SER A 237 16.73 13.42 -3.23
CA SER A 237 17.05 14.85 -3.19
C SER A 237 16.55 15.56 -4.46
N TYR A 238 16.77 14.96 -5.63
CA TYR A 238 16.40 15.53 -6.91
C TYR A 238 14.87 15.70 -7.04
N PHE A 239 14.10 14.66 -6.72
CA PHE A 239 12.64 14.72 -6.74
C PHE A 239 12.07 15.61 -5.62
N GLY A 240 12.67 15.58 -4.43
CA GLY A 240 12.23 16.42 -3.30
C GLY A 240 12.34 17.93 -3.59
N PHE A 241 13.39 18.38 -4.27
CA PHE A 241 13.59 19.80 -4.62
C PHE A 241 12.82 20.25 -5.86
N HIS A 242 12.48 19.32 -6.76
CA HIS A 242 11.79 19.62 -8.02
C HIS A 242 10.33 19.15 -8.03
N TRP A 243 9.76 18.87 -6.85
CA TRP A 243 8.39 18.36 -6.67
C TRP A 243 7.31 19.18 -7.42
N ASN A 244 7.49 20.51 -7.51
CA ASN A 244 6.58 21.42 -8.22
C ASN A 244 6.75 21.41 -9.76
N HIS A 245 7.65 20.59 -10.32
CA HIS A 245 7.96 20.46 -11.75
C HIS A 245 7.95 18.99 -12.21
N CYS A 246 7.09 18.18 -11.58
CA CYS A 246 7.00 16.72 -11.75
C CYS A 246 6.79 16.27 -13.21
N ASP A 247 6.01 17.01 -13.97
CA ASP A 247 5.74 16.81 -15.40
C ASP A 247 7.02 16.86 -16.27
N ILE A 248 7.90 17.82 -16.00
CA ILE A 248 9.17 17.99 -16.74
C ILE A 248 10.19 16.93 -16.31
N LEU A 249 10.18 16.53 -15.02
CA LEU A 249 11.05 15.49 -14.47
C LEU A 249 10.79 14.12 -15.11
N ILE A 250 9.52 13.71 -15.17
CA ILE A 250 9.10 12.41 -15.72
C ILE A 250 9.48 12.33 -17.21
N SER A 251 9.24 13.40 -17.97
CA SER A 251 9.63 13.45 -19.39
C SER A 251 11.15 13.35 -19.60
N GLN A 252 11.97 13.94 -18.72
CA GLN A 252 13.44 13.85 -18.82
C GLN A 252 14.02 12.49 -18.44
N VAL A 253 13.40 11.79 -17.49
CA VAL A 253 13.86 10.47 -17.00
C VAL A 253 13.47 9.35 -17.97
N LEU A 254 12.25 9.42 -18.51
CA LEU A 254 11.69 8.37 -19.39
C LEU A 254 12.07 8.49 -20.87
N SER A 255 12.71 9.57 -21.31
CA SER A 255 13.11 9.80 -22.72
C SER A 255 14.54 9.36 -23.05
N SER A 256 15.16 8.51 -22.23
CA SER A 256 16.49 7.97 -22.52
C SER A 256 16.40 6.83 -23.55
N ASP A 257 16.67 7.17 -24.82
CA ASP A 257 16.66 6.28 -26.01
C ASP A 257 17.60 5.06 -25.88
N ILE A 258 17.09 3.82 -25.80
CA ILE A 258 17.80 2.59 -26.24
C ILE A 258 16.80 1.54 -26.81
N SER A 259 17.11 1.01 -27.99
CA SER A 259 16.29 0.26 -28.96
C SER A 259 16.36 -1.30 -28.87
N GLU A 260 15.18 -1.96 -28.88
CA GLU A 260 14.80 -3.36 -29.34
C GLU A 260 15.58 -4.64 -28.89
N PRO A 261 15.05 -5.90 -29.02
CA PRO A 261 13.87 -6.40 -29.75
C PRO A 261 12.85 -7.31 -28.99
N LYS A 262 11.78 -7.66 -29.73
CA LYS A 262 10.49 -8.25 -29.31
C LYS A 262 10.52 -9.78 -29.13
N LYS A 263 10.00 -10.29 -27.99
CA LYS A 263 9.64 -11.70 -27.78
C LYS A 263 8.13 -11.93 -27.88
N LYS A 264 7.70 -13.11 -28.36
CA LYS A 264 6.29 -13.50 -28.52
C LYS A 264 5.61 -13.76 -27.16
N LEU A 265 4.41 -13.20 -26.96
CA LEU A 265 3.63 -13.20 -25.70
C LEU A 265 3.46 -14.56 -25.03
N LYS A 266 3.23 -15.61 -25.83
CA LYS A 266 3.07 -16.97 -25.32
C LYS A 266 4.33 -17.47 -24.62
N ASN A 267 5.52 -17.06 -25.09
CA ASN A 267 6.78 -17.45 -24.46
C ASN A 267 7.09 -16.59 -23.23
N ILE A 268 6.62 -15.34 -23.15
CA ILE A 268 6.80 -14.49 -21.95
C ILE A 268 6.02 -15.06 -20.76
N VAL A 269 4.77 -15.50 -21.00
CA VAL A 269 3.93 -16.11 -19.96
C VAL A 269 4.38 -17.54 -19.61
N MET A 270 5.08 -18.21 -20.52
CA MET A 270 5.58 -19.58 -20.36
C MET A 270 7.10 -19.67 -20.03
N GLU A 271 7.85 -18.57 -19.98
CA GLU A 271 9.27 -18.56 -19.56
C GLU A 271 9.42 -18.34 -18.03
N SER A 272 8.34 -18.03 -17.32
CA SER A 272 8.22 -18.17 -15.85
C SER A 272 8.16 -19.64 -15.38
N TYR A 273 8.30 -20.58 -16.33
CA TYR A 273 8.10 -22.02 -16.16
C TYR A 273 9.21 -22.81 -15.42
N PRO A 274 10.36 -22.27 -14.95
CA PRO A 274 11.20 -23.00 -14.00
C PRO A 274 10.84 -22.77 -12.52
N ILE A 275 9.73 -22.08 -12.18
CA ILE A 275 9.33 -21.82 -10.78
C ILE A 275 8.17 -22.74 -10.32
N ALA A 276 7.95 -23.87 -11.01
CA ALA A 276 6.87 -24.82 -10.71
C ALA A 276 6.99 -25.55 -9.34
N GLY A 277 7.86 -25.07 -8.44
CA GLY A 277 7.95 -25.50 -7.04
C GLY A 277 7.93 -24.36 -5.99
N GLU A 278 7.92 -23.07 -6.39
CA GLU A 278 7.97 -21.95 -5.42
C GLU A 278 6.70 -21.06 -5.41
N ILE A 279 5.85 -21.12 -6.44
CA ILE A 279 4.60 -20.36 -6.47
C ILE A 279 3.43 -21.18 -5.92
N VAL A 280 2.62 -20.54 -5.07
CA VAL A 280 1.46 -21.19 -4.40
C VAL A 280 0.11 -20.62 -4.87
N GLY A 281 0.12 -19.69 -5.81
CA GLY A 281 -1.08 -19.05 -6.37
C GLY A 281 -0.75 -17.95 -7.37
N LEU A 282 -1.76 -17.54 -8.13
CA LEU A 282 -1.70 -16.40 -9.05
C LEU A 282 -2.44 -15.19 -8.47
N LYS A 283 -2.13 -13.99 -8.96
CA LYS A 283 -2.83 -12.75 -8.61
C LYS A 283 -3.18 -11.95 -9.86
N SER A 284 -4.47 -11.65 -10.00
CA SER A 284 -4.97 -10.69 -10.98
C SER A 284 -5.24 -9.33 -10.34
N ILE A 285 -4.78 -8.29 -11.01
CA ILE A 285 -5.06 -6.87 -10.72
C ILE A 285 -5.92 -6.23 -11.82
N ALA A 286 -6.67 -7.02 -12.60
CA ALA A 286 -7.51 -6.52 -13.72
C ALA A 286 -8.47 -5.39 -13.31
N ALA A 287 -8.93 -5.38 -12.04
CA ALA A 287 -9.72 -4.31 -11.45
C ALA A 287 -9.08 -2.92 -11.53
N TYR A 288 -7.74 -2.82 -11.54
CA TYR A 288 -7.00 -1.56 -11.71
C TYR A 288 -6.89 -1.09 -13.16
N TYR A 289 -7.18 -1.96 -14.12
CA TYR A 289 -7.13 -1.66 -15.55
C TYR A 289 -8.54 -1.41 -16.08
N PHE A 290 -9.14 -2.42 -16.71
CA PHE A 290 -10.45 -2.32 -17.37
C PHE A 290 -11.61 -2.83 -16.50
N GLY A 291 -11.31 -3.24 -15.26
CA GLY A 291 -12.32 -3.76 -14.34
C GLY A 291 -12.47 -5.27 -14.38
N LEU A 292 -13.53 -5.74 -13.73
CA LEU A 292 -13.86 -7.16 -13.57
C LEU A 292 -14.91 -7.65 -14.56
N ASP A 293 -15.39 -6.79 -15.46
CA ASP A 293 -16.28 -7.16 -16.57
C ASP A 293 -15.47 -7.80 -17.70
N ILE A 294 -14.97 -9.01 -17.46
CA ILE A 294 -14.07 -9.72 -18.37
C ILE A 294 -14.86 -10.34 -19.53
N ASN A 295 -14.49 -10.02 -20.77
CA ASN A 295 -15.05 -10.66 -21.96
C ASN A 295 -14.55 -12.11 -22.08
N THR A 296 -15.41 -13.09 -21.82
CA THR A 296 -15.09 -14.52 -21.92
C THR A 296 -14.89 -15.02 -23.35
N ASN A 297 -15.32 -14.25 -24.36
CA ASN A 297 -15.28 -14.62 -25.77
C ASN A 297 -14.13 -13.94 -26.54
N VAL A 298 -13.25 -13.21 -25.85
CA VAL A 298 -12.11 -12.57 -26.51
C VAL A 298 -11.23 -13.60 -27.21
N THR A 299 -10.96 -13.36 -28.49
CA THR A 299 -10.19 -14.27 -29.32
C THR A 299 -8.70 -14.00 -29.18
N LYS A 300 -7.89 -15.03 -29.47
CA LYS A 300 -6.45 -14.90 -29.52
C LYS A 300 -5.99 -13.83 -30.54
N MET A 301 -6.69 -13.74 -31.68
CA MET A 301 -6.39 -12.77 -32.73
C MET A 301 -6.57 -11.33 -32.23
N GLU A 302 -7.69 -11.02 -31.58
CA GLU A 302 -7.94 -9.71 -30.97
C GLU A 302 -6.89 -9.37 -29.90
N ALA A 303 -6.45 -10.35 -29.12
CA ALA A 303 -5.40 -10.17 -28.11
C ALA A 303 -4.01 -9.91 -28.74
N GLU A 304 -3.67 -10.59 -29.83
CA GLU A 304 -2.42 -10.39 -30.56
C GLU A 304 -2.37 -9.01 -31.24
N GLU A 305 -3.49 -8.57 -31.84
CA GLU A 305 -3.63 -7.21 -32.38
C GLU A 305 -3.50 -6.16 -31.27
N ALA A 306 -4.20 -6.36 -30.16
CA ALA A 306 -4.11 -5.50 -28.98
C ALA A 306 -2.67 -5.41 -28.43
N LEU A 307 -1.95 -6.53 -28.40
CA LEU A 307 -0.55 -6.55 -27.99
C LEU A 307 0.33 -5.73 -28.94
N GLN A 308 0.16 -5.88 -30.26
CA GLN A 308 0.93 -5.11 -31.23
C GLN A 308 0.71 -3.60 -31.06
N GLN A 309 -0.52 -3.18 -30.77
CA GLN A 309 -0.84 -1.79 -30.43
C GLN A 309 -0.14 -1.35 -29.13
N VAL A 310 -0.22 -2.15 -28.08
CA VAL A 310 0.43 -1.82 -26.80
C VAL A 310 1.95 -1.70 -26.95
N LEU A 311 2.58 -2.57 -27.75
CA LEU A 311 4.02 -2.54 -28.01
C LEU A 311 4.46 -1.39 -28.93
N SER A 312 3.55 -0.76 -29.69
CA SER A 312 3.87 0.32 -30.62
C SER A 312 3.73 1.72 -30.01
N VAL A 313 3.00 1.88 -28.90
CA VAL A 313 2.49 3.19 -28.46
C VAL A 313 3.42 3.98 -27.53
N TRP A 314 4.36 3.37 -26.78
CA TRP A 314 5.54 4.00 -26.14
C TRP A 314 6.16 3.08 -25.05
N LYS A 315 7.37 3.40 -24.55
CA LYS A 315 7.97 2.80 -23.34
C LYS A 315 7.95 3.80 -22.16
N PRO A 316 7.64 3.39 -20.92
CA PRO A 316 7.33 2.02 -20.50
C PRO A 316 6.01 1.51 -21.06
N VAL A 317 5.95 0.21 -21.35
CA VAL A 317 4.79 -0.44 -21.97
C VAL A 317 3.62 -0.42 -20.98
N LEU A 318 2.63 0.42 -21.24
CA LEU A 318 1.39 0.45 -20.46
C LEU A 318 0.39 -0.51 -21.09
N VAL A 319 -0.08 -1.51 -20.34
CA VAL A 319 -1.15 -2.43 -20.79
C VAL A 319 -2.47 -1.68 -20.86
N ALA A 320 -2.70 -0.99 -21.98
CA ALA A 320 -3.81 -0.07 -22.19
C ALA A 320 -4.86 -0.61 -23.19
N ASN A 321 -4.98 -1.93 -23.33
CA ASN A 321 -6.00 -2.54 -24.18
C ASN A 321 -6.80 -3.62 -23.43
N LYS A 322 -8.13 -3.48 -23.45
CA LYS A 322 -9.07 -4.37 -22.76
C LYS A 322 -9.00 -5.81 -23.27
N ASN A 323 -8.94 -6.02 -24.59
CA ASN A 323 -8.90 -7.37 -25.16
C ASN A 323 -7.66 -8.12 -24.71
N LEU A 324 -6.52 -7.43 -24.58
CA LEU A 324 -5.30 -8.02 -24.06
C LEU A 324 -5.43 -8.39 -22.57
N VAL A 325 -5.99 -7.50 -21.74
CA VAL A 325 -6.21 -7.77 -20.30
C VAL A 325 -7.17 -8.93 -20.10
N ASP A 326 -8.30 -8.93 -20.80
CA ASP A 326 -9.31 -9.99 -20.72
C ASP A 326 -8.71 -11.33 -21.17
N TYR A 327 -7.97 -11.35 -22.29
CA TYR A 327 -7.33 -12.58 -22.77
C TYR A 327 -6.28 -13.10 -21.79
N ILE A 328 -5.42 -12.22 -21.24
CA ILE A 328 -4.43 -12.59 -20.21
C ILE A 328 -5.13 -13.15 -18.96
N PHE A 329 -6.26 -12.56 -18.57
CA PHE A 329 -7.04 -13.05 -17.44
C PHE A 329 -7.56 -14.47 -17.67
N LEU A 330 -8.13 -14.75 -18.85
CA LEU A 330 -8.64 -16.07 -19.21
C LEU A 330 -7.53 -17.12 -19.28
N ILE A 331 -6.42 -16.85 -19.97
CA ILE A 331 -5.31 -17.82 -20.04
C ILE A 331 -4.69 -18.07 -18.65
N SER A 332 -4.71 -17.07 -17.75
CA SER A 332 -4.22 -17.23 -16.39
C SER A 332 -5.16 -18.12 -15.57
N LEU A 333 -6.48 -18.06 -15.79
CA LEU A 333 -7.42 -19.00 -15.17
C LEU A 333 -7.27 -20.43 -15.71
N GLU A 334 -7.07 -20.59 -17.02
CA GLU A 334 -6.77 -21.90 -17.63
C GLU A 334 -5.48 -22.50 -17.04
N PHE A 335 -4.45 -21.66 -16.89
CA PHE A 335 -3.20 -22.05 -16.25
C PHE A 335 -3.40 -22.43 -14.78
N ALA A 336 -4.09 -21.59 -14.01
CA ALA A 336 -4.39 -21.83 -12.60
C ALA A 336 -5.10 -23.17 -12.41
N GLN A 337 -6.12 -23.46 -13.22
CA GLN A 337 -6.88 -24.71 -13.15
C GLN A 337 -6.04 -25.93 -13.54
N SER A 338 -5.23 -25.83 -14.60
CA SER A 338 -4.40 -26.96 -15.09
C SER A 338 -3.25 -27.31 -14.14
N HIS A 339 -2.81 -26.36 -13.32
CA HIS A 339 -1.73 -26.56 -12.33
C HIS A 339 -2.25 -26.61 -10.89
N ASP A 340 -3.58 -26.64 -10.70
CA ASP A 340 -4.21 -26.66 -9.38
C ASP A 340 -3.72 -25.53 -8.45
N LEU A 341 -3.56 -24.33 -9.02
CA LEU A 341 -3.20 -23.11 -8.32
C LEU A 341 -4.45 -22.26 -8.07
N PRO A 342 -4.58 -21.62 -6.91
CA PRO A 342 -5.61 -20.63 -6.68
C PRO A 342 -5.30 -19.33 -7.44
N MET A 343 -6.35 -18.62 -7.84
CA MET A 343 -6.30 -17.28 -8.41
C MET A 343 -6.86 -16.28 -7.39
N GLN A 344 -6.02 -15.35 -6.95
CA GLN A 344 -6.44 -14.18 -6.20
C GLN A 344 -6.93 -13.09 -7.17
N ILE A 345 -8.08 -12.48 -6.89
CA ILE A 345 -8.62 -11.38 -7.69
C ILE A 345 -8.77 -10.16 -6.78
N HIS A 346 -8.13 -9.05 -7.15
CA HIS A 346 -8.34 -7.78 -6.47
C HIS A 346 -9.78 -7.27 -6.71
N THR A 347 -10.45 -6.86 -5.64
CA THR A 347 -11.84 -6.39 -5.66
C THR A 347 -12.03 -5.18 -4.74
N GLY A 348 -12.86 -4.22 -5.17
CA GLY A 348 -13.22 -3.06 -4.35
C GLY A 348 -12.06 -2.09 -4.09
N PHE A 349 -11.53 -2.13 -2.86
CA PHE A 349 -10.71 -1.08 -2.27
C PHE A 349 -9.42 -0.83 -3.10
N GLY A 350 -9.35 0.32 -3.77
CA GLY A 350 -8.19 0.71 -4.60
C GLY A 350 -7.77 2.17 -4.44
N ASP A 351 -6.86 2.60 -5.30
CA ASP A 351 -6.42 4.00 -5.40
C ASP A 351 -7.25 4.79 -6.44
N ARG A 352 -6.80 6.00 -6.78
CA ARG A 352 -7.51 6.88 -7.73
C ARG A 352 -7.54 6.33 -9.16
N GLY A 353 -6.57 5.53 -9.56
CA GLY A 353 -6.52 4.92 -10.90
C GLY A 353 -7.57 3.83 -11.07
N LEU A 354 -7.97 3.18 -9.97
CA LEU A 354 -8.98 2.15 -9.98
C LEU A 354 -10.39 2.73 -10.14
N ASN A 355 -11.12 2.23 -11.14
CA ASN A 355 -12.55 2.52 -11.27
C ASN A 355 -13.33 1.64 -10.29
N LEU A 356 -13.68 2.21 -9.13
CA LEU A 356 -14.36 1.48 -8.05
C LEU A 356 -15.63 0.77 -8.51
N ARG A 357 -16.40 1.37 -9.43
CA ARG A 357 -17.62 0.73 -9.97
C ARG A 357 -17.30 -0.57 -10.68
N MET A 358 -16.26 -0.56 -11.51
CA MET A 358 -15.82 -1.71 -12.31
C MET A 358 -15.03 -2.74 -11.48
N SER A 359 -14.73 -2.45 -10.22
CA SER A 359 -14.12 -3.38 -9.27
C SER A 359 -15.14 -4.17 -8.42
N ASN A 360 -16.43 -3.99 -8.70
CA ASN A 360 -17.50 -4.76 -8.06
C ASN A 360 -17.39 -6.24 -8.47
N PRO A 361 -17.31 -7.19 -7.51
CA PRO A 361 -17.14 -8.60 -7.82
C PRO A 361 -18.31 -9.22 -8.60
N LEU A 362 -19.50 -8.61 -8.63
CA LEU A 362 -20.64 -9.14 -9.40
C LEU A 362 -20.38 -9.19 -10.92
N TYR A 363 -19.47 -8.37 -11.43
CA TYR A 363 -19.05 -8.45 -12.84
C TYR A 363 -18.38 -9.78 -13.20
N LEU A 364 -17.88 -10.52 -12.21
CA LEU A 364 -17.32 -11.86 -12.42
C LEU A 364 -18.38 -12.92 -12.69
N HIS A 365 -19.69 -12.62 -12.63
CA HIS A 365 -20.75 -13.59 -12.85
C HIS A 365 -20.55 -14.40 -14.15
N ASN A 366 -20.21 -13.75 -15.25
CA ASN A 366 -19.97 -14.43 -16.53
C ASN A 366 -18.77 -15.41 -16.48
N ILE A 367 -17.73 -15.09 -15.69
CA ILE A 367 -16.58 -15.98 -15.48
C ILE A 367 -16.97 -17.16 -14.59
N LEU A 368 -17.80 -16.92 -13.57
CA LEU A 368 -18.23 -17.95 -12.63
C LEU A 368 -19.21 -18.96 -13.25
N GLU A 369 -20.04 -18.51 -14.20
CA GLU A 369 -20.95 -19.37 -14.97
C GLU A 369 -20.26 -20.11 -16.14
N ASP A 370 -19.06 -19.70 -16.52
CA ASP A 370 -18.32 -20.35 -17.60
C ASP A 370 -17.77 -21.72 -17.14
N LYS A 371 -18.29 -22.78 -17.76
CA LYS A 371 -17.92 -24.17 -17.46
C LYS A 371 -16.43 -24.46 -17.61
N ARG A 372 -15.69 -23.68 -18.42
CA ARG A 372 -14.24 -23.81 -18.56
C ARG A 372 -13.51 -23.56 -17.24
N PHE A 373 -14.06 -22.71 -16.37
CA PHE A 373 -13.43 -22.24 -15.14
C PHE A 373 -14.14 -22.73 -13.86
N ALA A 374 -15.10 -23.64 -13.98
CA ALA A 374 -15.88 -24.15 -12.85
C ALA A 374 -15.04 -24.88 -11.78
N LYS A 375 -13.80 -25.31 -12.09
CA LYS A 375 -12.89 -25.94 -11.12
C LYS A 375 -11.79 -25.00 -10.62
N CYS A 376 -11.74 -23.75 -11.09
CA CYS A 376 -10.80 -22.76 -10.58
C CYS A 376 -11.01 -22.56 -9.08
N ARG A 377 -9.95 -22.30 -8.33
CA ARG A 377 -10.05 -21.85 -6.93
C ARG A 377 -9.82 -20.36 -6.91
N ILE A 378 -10.86 -19.57 -6.60
CA ILE A 378 -10.81 -18.11 -6.71
C ILE A 378 -10.96 -17.51 -5.31
N VAL A 379 -10.10 -16.55 -4.96
CA VAL A 379 -10.29 -15.74 -3.74
C VAL A 379 -10.42 -14.26 -4.08
N LEU A 380 -11.53 -13.66 -3.64
CA LEU A 380 -11.79 -12.23 -3.77
C LEU A 380 -11.13 -11.49 -2.62
N LEU A 381 -10.25 -10.54 -2.93
CA LEU A 381 -9.44 -9.86 -1.93
C LEU A 381 -10.11 -8.62 -1.36
N HIS A 382 -9.59 -8.19 -0.21
CA HIS A 382 -9.81 -6.86 0.36
C HIS A 382 -11.22 -6.61 0.91
N THR A 383 -11.88 -7.67 1.38
CA THR A 383 -13.30 -7.66 1.77
C THR A 383 -14.21 -7.26 0.59
N SER A 384 -13.67 -7.17 -0.62
CA SER A 384 -14.30 -6.48 -1.75
C SER A 384 -14.81 -5.07 -1.40
N TYR A 385 -14.31 -4.42 -0.35
CA TYR A 385 -14.95 -3.22 0.22
C TYR A 385 -15.08 -2.11 -0.85
N PRO A 386 -16.26 -1.48 -1.03
CA PRO A 386 -17.45 -1.54 -0.17
C PRO A 386 -18.47 -2.64 -0.52
N PHE A 387 -18.14 -3.58 -1.41
CA PHE A 387 -19.01 -4.64 -1.94
C PHE A 387 -18.95 -5.94 -1.13
N SER A 388 -18.82 -5.84 0.20
CA SER A 388 -18.63 -7.02 1.08
C SER A 388 -19.81 -7.98 1.00
N LYS A 389 -21.03 -7.45 0.86
CA LYS A 389 -22.27 -8.25 0.80
C LYS A 389 -22.39 -9.00 -0.52
N GLU A 390 -22.06 -8.35 -1.62
CA GLU A 390 -22.01 -8.95 -2.94
C GLU A 390 -20.98 -10.09 -2.98
N ALA A 391 -19.80 -9.87 -2.39
CA ALA A 391 -18.80 -10.91 -2.27
C ALA A 391 -19.28 -12.09 -1.40
N SER A 392 -19.92 -11.79 -0.26
CA SER A 392 -20.53 -12.80 0.61
C SER A 392 -21.57 -13.65 -0.13
N TYR A 393 -22.42 -13.01 -0.95
CA TYR A 393 -23.42 -13.68 -1.76
C TYR A 393 -22.79 -14.58 -2.84
N LEU A 394 -21.75 -14.12 -3.53
CA LEU A 394 -21.05 -14.97 -4.51
C LEU A 394 -20.41 -16.20 -3.85
N ALA A 395 -19.80 -16.05 -2.68
CA ALA A 395 -19.19 -17.18 -1.98
C ALA A 395 -20.21 -18.20 -1.45
N SER A 396 -21.44 -17.78 -1.16
CA SER A 396 -22.52 -18.67 -0.73
C SER A 396 -23.06 -19.50 -1.90
N LEU A 397 -23.09 -18.93 -3.11
CA LEU A 397 -23.59 -19.60 -4.31
C LEU A 397 -22.54 -20.48 -5.01
N TYR A 398 -21.33 -19.96 -5.18
CA TYR A 398 -20.31 -20.58 -6.02
C TYR A 398 -19.30 -21.35 -5.17
N SER A 399 -19.17 -22.66 -5.41
CA SER A 399 -18.21 -23.54 -4.71
C SER A 399 -16.76 -23.08 -4.90
N GLN A 400 -16.45 -22.51 -6.07
CA GLN A 400 -15.13 -21.99 -6.45
C GLN A 400 -14.72 -20.66 -5.81
N VAL A 401 -15.63 -19.92 -5.16
CA VAL A 401 -15.37 -18.56 -4.66
C VAL A 401 -15.09 -18.56 -3.16
N TYR A 402 -13.94 -18.01 -2.79
CA TYR A 402 -13.44 -17.78 -1.44
C TYR A 402 -13.25 -16.28 -1.22
N LEU A 403 -13.13 -15.87 0.03
CA LEU A 403 -13.07 -14.47 0.41
C LEU A 403 -11.90 -14.18 1.34
N ASP A 404 -11.26 -13.04 1.15
CA ASP A 404 -10.28 -12.46 2.05
C ASP A 404 -10.81 -11.17 2.68
N PHE A 405 -10.38 -10.86 3.91
CA PHE A 405 -10.70 -9.60 4.59
C PHE A 405 -9.49 -8.73 4.96
N GLY A 406 -8.38 -8.91 4.25
CA GLY A 406 -7.20 -8.04 4.32
C GLY A 406 -7.47 -6.65 3.74
N LEU A 407 -6.47 -5.76 3.79
CA LEU A 407 -6.54 -4.35 3.37
C LEU A 407 -7.54 -3.46 4.11
N ALA A 408 -8.82 -3.83 4.14
CA ALA A 408 -9.87 -3.21 4.95
C ALA A 408 -9.46 -3.12 6.42
N ILE A 409 -8.71 -4.12 6.90
CA ILE A 409 -7.99 -4.11 8.16
C ILE A 409 -6.50 -3.87 7.89
N PRO A 410 -5.88 -2.77 8.37
CA PRO A 410 -6.38 -1.81 9.37
C PRO A 410 -6.89 -0.48 8.78
N LYS A 411 -7.18 -0.39 7.48
CA LYS A 411 -7.48 0.90 6.82
C LYS A 411 -8.82 1.53 7.19
N LEU A 412 -9.83 0.73 7.55
CA LEU A 412 -11.13 1.24 7.98
C LEU A 412 -11.12 1.67 9.45
N SER A 413 -12.12 2.47 9.83
CA SER A 413 -12.41 2.72 11.26
C SER A 413 -12.71 1.41 11.97
N VAL A 414 -12.59 1.36 13.31
CA VAL A 414 -12.92 0.14 14.08
C VAL A 414 -14.33 -0.36 13.78
N HIS A 415 -15.30 0.56 13.69
CA HIS A 415 -16.67 0.22 13.29
C HIS A 415 -16.73 -0.30 11.86
N GLY A 416 -16.04 0.35 10.92
CA GLY A 416 -15.99 -0.08 9.52
C GLY A 416 -15.37 -1.46 9.35
N MET A 417 -14.28 -1.77 10.05
CA MET A 417 -13.65 -3.09 10.05
C MET A 417 -14.61 -4.16 10.58
N VAL A 418 -15.29 -3.91 11.70
CA VAL A 418 -16.28 -4.84 12.27
C VAL A 418 -17.46 -5.03 11.32
N SER A 419 -18.04 -3.94 10.81
CA SER A 419 -19.17 -3.99 9.86
C SER A 419 -18.81 -4.76 8.59
N ALA A 420 -17.64 -4.49 8.02
CA ALA A 420 -17.21 -5.12 6.78
C ALA A 420 -17.01 -6.64 6.96
N VAL A 421 -16.45 -7.08 8.09
CA VAL A 421 -16.33 -8.51 8.39
C VAL A 421 -17.68 -9.15 8.71
N LYS A 422 -18.60 -8.45 9.39
CA LYS A 422 -19.98 -8.94 9.57
C LYS A 422 -20.69 -9.15 8.23
N ASP A 423 -20.65 -8.13 7.37
CA ASP A 423 -21.26 -8.20 6.03
C ASP A 423 -20.70 -9.36 5.18
N LEU A 424 -19.41 -9.67 5.37
CA LEU A 424 -18.72 -10.76 4.68
C LEU A 424 -19.14 -12.14 5.23
N LEU A 425 -19.33 -12.26 6.56
CA LEU A 425 -19.76 -13.50 7.22
C LEU A 425 -21.28 -13.72 7.22
N GLU A 426 -22.06 -12.74 6.76
CA GLU A 426 -23.54 -12.79 6.76
C GLU A 426 -24.08 -14.01 5.98
N GLN A 427 -23.49 -14.32 4.83
CA GLN A 427 -23.91 -15.46 3.99
C GLN A 427 -22.76 -16.39 3.63
N ALA A 428 -21.50 -15.93 3.73
CA ALA A 428 -20.37 -16.73 3.30
C ALA A 428 -20.13 -17.91 4.26
N PRO A 429 -19.92 -19.12 3.74
CA PRO A 429 -19.47 -20.24 4.55
C PRO A 429 -18.14 -19.91 5.28
N LEU A 430 -18.07 -20.16 6.58
CA LEU A 430 -16.88 -19.85 7.40
C LEU A 430 -15.60 -20.52 6.88
N ASN A 431 -15.71 -21.71 6.28
CA ASN A 431 -14.60 -22.45 5.67
C ASN A 431 -14.11 -21.86 4.33
N LYS A 432 -14.76 -20.81 3.82
CA LYS A 432 -14.36 -20.11 2.59
C LYS A 432 -13.79 -18.71 2.84
N VAL A 433 -13.72 -18.27 4.09
CA VAL A 433 -13.26 -16.92 4.45
C VAL A 433 -11.88 -17.01 5.10
N MET A 434 -10.95 -16.15 4.71
CA MET A 434 -9.57 -16.17 5.21
C MET A 434 -8.99 -14.78 5.42
N PHE A 435 -7.85 -14.71 6.10
CA PHE A 435 -7.18 -13.45 6.42
C PHE A 435 -5.85 -13.29 5.69
N SER A 436 -5.71 -12.16 5.00
CA SER A 436 -4.41 -11.59 4.62
C SER A 436 -4.25 -10.19 5.24
N THR A 437 -3.03 -9.65 5.28
CA THR A 437 -2.83 -8.27 5.75
C THR A 437 -2.93 -7.25 4.63
N ASP A 438 -2.63 -7.67 3.39
CA ASP A 438 -2.29 -6.78 2.27
C ASP A 438 -1.27 -5.69 2.63
N ALA A 439 -0.42 -5.98 3.61
CA ALA A 439 0.62 -5.06 4.05
C ALA A 439 1.81 -5.14 3.09
N TYR A 440 2.44 -3.98 2.87
CA TYR A 440 3.64 -3.83 2.07
C TYR A 440 4.58 -2.81 2.72
N ALA A 441 5.84 -2.77 2.28
CA ALA A 441 6.92 -1.86 2.72
C ALA A 441 7.35 -1.95 4.21
N PHE A 442 6.43 -1.81 5.17
CA PHE A 442 6.76 -1.68 6.58
C PHE A 442 6.24 -2.87 7.42
N PRO A 443 7.10 -3.58 8.18
CA PRO A 443 6.68 -4.68 9.06
C PRO A 443 5.58 -4.30 10.06
N LYS A 444 5.53 -3.01 10.43
CA LYS A 444 4.50 -2.47 11.33
C LYS A 444 3.08 -2.61 10.77
N LEU A 445 2.92 -2.54 9.44
CA LEU A 445 1.63 -2.71 8.78
C LEU A 445 1.14 -4.16 8.87
N PHE A 446 2.03 -5.14 8.70
CA PHE A 446 1.72 -6.56 8.92
C PHE A 446 1.25 -6.82 10.36
N TYR A 447 2.02 -6.33 11.34
CA TYR A 447 1.66 -6.46 12.76
C TYR A 447 0.33 -5.77 13.09
N LEU A 448 0.12 -4.55 12.59
CA LEU A 448 -1.10 -3.79 12.85
C LEU A 448 -2.33 -4.47 12.23
N GLY A 449 -2.22 -4.93 10.99
CA GLY A 449 -3.25 -5.71 10.31
C GLY A 449 -3.63 -6.94 11.12
N ALA A 450 -2.66 -7.80 11.46
CA ALA A 450 -2.89 -9.02 12.22
C ALA A 450 -3.47 -8.76 13.63
N LYS A 451 -2.97 -7.74 14.33
CA LYS A 451 -3.46 -7.36 15.67
C LYS A 451 -4.90 -6.86 15.62
N ASN A 452 -5.24 -6.02 14.65
CA ASN A 452 -6.59 -5.48 14.52
C ASN A 452 -7.55 -6.57 14.05
N ALA A 453 -7.12 -7.45 13.13
CA ALA A 453 -7.93 -8.57 12.65
C ALA A 453 -8.37 -9.48 13.79
N ARG A 454 -7.45 -9.86 14.70
CA ARG A 454 -7.81 -10.68 15.88
C ARG A 454 -8.86 -10.01 16.77
N LYS A 455 -8.79 -8.69 16.96
CA LYS A 455 -9.79 -7.95 17.75
C LYS A 455 -11.14 -7.86 17.05
N VAL A 456 -11.12 -7.66 15.73
CA VAL A 456 -12.32 -7.57 14.90
C VAL A 456 -13.02 -8.93 14.87
N VAL A 457 -12.31 -10.00 14.51
CA VAL A 457 -12.84 -11.37 14.48
C VAL A 457 -13.39 -11.78 15.84
N PHE A 458 -12.69 -11.49 16.94
CA PHE A 458 -13.23 -11.74 18.29
C PHE A 458 -14.55 -11.01 18.51
N THR A 459 -14.65 -9.74 18.11
CA THR A 459 -15.88 -8.95 18.28
C THR A 459 -17.03 -9.53 17.47
N VAL A 460 -16.77 -9.90 16.21
CA VAL A 460 -17.78 -10.47 15.31
C VAL A 460 -18.27 -11.83 15.83
N LEU A 461 -17.36 -12.76 16.11
CA LEU A 461 -17.73 -14.10 16.58
C LEU A 461 -18.37 -14.10 17.97
N ARG A 462 -17.95 -13.18 18.86
CA ARG A 462 -18.62 -12.99 20.15
C ARG A 462 -20.06 -12.54 19.95
N ASP A 463 -20.32 -11.60 19.06
CA ASP A 463 -21.67 -11.13 18.78
C ASP A 463 -22.53 -12.28 18.24
N SER A 464 -22.02 -13.07 17.28
CA SER A 464 -22.69 -14.29 16.81
C SER A 464 -22.99 -15.31 17.93
N CYS A 465 -22.10 -15.45 18.92
CA CYS A 465 -22.37 -16.30 20.09
C CYS A 465 -23.48 -15.75 21.00
N ILE A 466 -23.54 -14.43 21.16
CA ILE A 466 -24.57 -13.76 21.98
C ILE A 466 -25.94 -13.88 21.32
N ASP A 467 -25.96 -13.73 19.99
CA ASP A 467 -27.18 -13.77 19.19
C ASP A 467 -27.69 -15.22 18.99
N GLY A 468 -26.83 -16.22 19.23
CA GLY A 468 -27.17 -17.65 19.19
C GLY A 468 -26.87 -18.32 17.85
N ASP A 469 -26.19 -17.63 16.93
CA ASP A 469 -25.82 -18.16 15.62
C ASP A 469 -24.72 -19.22 15.71
N LEU A 470 -23.82 -19.09 16.69
CA LEU A 470 -22.70 -20.00 16.95
C LEU A 470 -22.61 -20.34 18.43
N THR A 471 -22.23 -21.56 18.75
CA THR A 471 -21.71 -21.90 20.08
C THR A 471 -20.30 -21.35 20.26
N VAL A 472 -19.86 -21.23 21.52
CA VAL A 472 -18.47 -20.84 21.83
C VAL A 472 -17.45 -21.79 21.19
N SER A 473 -17.76 -23.09 21.15
CA SER A 473 -16.88 -24.08 20.53
C SER A 473 -16.76 -23.87 19.02
N GLU A 474 -17.87 -23.64 18.33
CA GLU A 474 -17.88 -23.35 16.88
C GLU A 474 -17.16 -22.03 16.58
N ALA A 475 -17.34 -20.99 17.40
CA ALA A 475 -16.62 -19.73 17.24
C ALA A 475 -15.09 -19.90 17.40
N VAL A 476 -14.63 -20.76 18.31
CA VAL A 476 -13.19 -21.06 18.47
C VAL A 476 -12.65 -21.76 17.23
N GLU A 477 -13.37 -22.72 16.66
CA GLU A 477 -12.96 -23.40 15.42
C GLU A 477 -12.99 -22.44 14.23
N ALA A 478 -14.05 -21.63 14.09
CA ALA A 478 -14.16 -20.59 13.08
C ALA A 478 -12.97 -19.62 13.11
N ALA A 479 -12.52 -19.20 14.29
CA ALA A 479 -11.35 -18.33 14.41
C ALA A 479 -10.07 -19.00 13.88
N LYS A 480 -9.85 -20.31 14.14
CA LYS A 480 -8.70 -21.06 13.62
C LYS A 480 -8.77 -21.22 12.10
N ASP A 481 -9.98 -21.41 11.57
CA ASP A 481 -10.23 -21.54 10.15
C ASP A 481 -9.94 -20.23 9.41
N LEU A 482 -10.51 -19.12 9.90
CA LEU A 482 -10.34 -17.77 9.36
C LEU A 482 -8.87 -17.31 9.33
N PHE A 483 -8.08 -17.65 10.36
CA PHE A 483 -6.70 -17.17 10.49
C PHE A 483 -5.63 -18.09 9.91
N ALA A 484 -5.92 -19.38 9.70
CA ALA A 484 -4.89 -20.33 9.31
C ALA A 484 -5.40 -21.44 8.41
N ARG A 485 -6.32 -22.28 8.90
CA ARG A 485 -6.62 -23.57 8.24
C ARG A 485 -7.22 -23.39 6.85
N ASN A 486 -8.07 -22.37 6.64
CA ASN A 486 -8.64 -22.10 5.33
C ASN A 486 -7.55 -21.73 4.32
N SER A 487 -6.59 -20.87 4.69
CA SER A 487 -5.47 -20.52 3.82
C SER A 487 -4.53 -21.71 3.59
N ILE A 488 -4.22 -22.50 4.62
CA ILE A 488 -3.40 -23.71 4.49
C ILE A 488 -4.02 -24.67 3.46
N ASN A 489 -5.31 -24.96 3.59
CA ASN A 489 -6.03 -25.85 2.68
C ASN A 489 -6.19 -25.26 1.28
N PHE A 490 -6.48 -23.95 1.20
CA PHE A 490 -6.71 -23.26 -0.07
C PHE A 490 -5.42 -23.09 -0.89
N TYR A 491 -4.30 -22.76 -0.26
CA TYR A 491 -3.01 -22.61 -0.96
C TYR A 491 -2.18 -23.90 -0.99
N LYS A 492 -2.62 -24.95 -0.29
CA LYS A 492 -1.89 -26.23 -0.13
C LYS A 492 -0.46 -26.04 0.41
N ILE A 493 -0.33 -25.11 1.35
CA ILE A 493 0.95 -24.79 2.00
C ILE A 493 1.12 -25.61 3.27
N ILE A 494 2.32 -26.13 3.52
CA ILE A 494 2.63 -26.93 4.70
C ILE A 494 2.79 -25.98 5.91
N SER A 495 2.15 -26.32 7.03
CA SER A 495 2.20 -25.54 8.28
C SER A 495 3.47 -25.74 9.07
#